data_AF-A0A2W4E6U0-F1
#
_entry.id   AF-A0A2W4E6U0-F1
#
_cell.length_a   1.000
_cell.length_b   1.000
_cell.length_c   1.000
_cell.angle_alpha   90.00
_cell.angle_beta   90.00
_cell.angle_gamma   90.00
#
_symmetry.space_group_name_H-M   'P 1'
#
loop_
_entity.id
_entity.type
_entity.pdbx_description
1 polymer ?
#
loop_
_entity_poly.entity_id
_entity_poly.type
_entity_poly.pdbx_seq_one_letter_code
_entity_poly.pdbx_strand_id
1 'polypeptide(L)'
;MRDNMITIGSNIGIGLLSLLFNYQTLIAGILAVLAAIWTVRQMRASEKSADARHDQLVGLMLKRDQLIVDRAANPLLERLNLTLPKLLKTKEGFSESQDPTAYLRSNMEAIAQIGVESQLISNPFLADARPLFDGQLVHMLETISGRGASIGFQLYDLRKLAENAESAGQQVPDVAYEQCAIEVRSAINHLPSEVMEFIERLSLLRSEYSAK
;
A
#
# COMPACT_ATOMS: atom_id res chain seq x y z
N MET A 1 -34.93 42.21 95.40
CA MET A 1 -36.08 42.25 94.47
C MET A 1 -35.51 42.69 93.11
N ARG A 2 -35.01 41.74 92.30
CA ARG A 2 -35.69 40.84 91.34
C ARG A 2 -36.08 41.54 90.03
N ASP A 3 -35.30 41.22 89.00
CA ASP A 3 -35.68 40.75 87.66
C ASP A 3 -36.76 41.51 86.87
N ASN A 4 -36.44 41.96 85.65
CA ASN A 4 -36.57 41.07 84.49
C ASN A 4 -36.13 41.73 83.18
N MET A 5 -35.21 41.04 82.53
CA MET A 5 -34.80 41.22 81.14
C MET A 5 -35.86 40.54 80.25
N ILE A 6 -36.58 41.30 79.42
CA ILE A 6 -37.48 40.72 78.42
C ILE A 6 -36.83 40.87 77.04
N THR A 7 -36.24 39.76 76.61
CA THR A 7 -35.80 39.49 75.24
C THR A 7 -37.04 39.37 74.36
N ILE A 8 -37.28 40.36 73.50
CA ILE A 8 -38.38 40.32 72.52
C ILE A 8 -38.00 39.38 71.37
N GLY A 9 -38.56 38.17 71.45
CA GLY A 9 -39.03 37.29 70.39
C GLY A 9 -38.52 37.49 68.95
N SER A 10 -37.39 36.85 68.64
CA SER A 10 -37.04 36.41 67.28
C SER A 10 -37.50 34.95 67.10
N ASN A 11 -38.78 34.71 66.76
CA ASN A 11 -39.27 33.34 66.52
C ASN A 11 -40.05 33.14 65.22
N ILE A 12 -40.26 34.18 64.41
CA ILE A 12 -40.98 34.05 63.12
C ILE A 12 -40.03 33.72 61.96
N GLY A 13 -38.73 34.03 62.09
CA GLY A 13 -37.72 33.71 61.07
C GLY A 13 -37.26 32.26 61.03
N ILE A 14 -37.41 31.50 62.12
CA ILE A 14 -36.78 30.17 62.28
C ILE A 14 -37.64 29.04 61.69
N GLY A 15 -38.98 29.18 61.65
CA GLY A 15 -39.90 28.16 61.12
C GLY A 15 -40.02 28.12 59.59
N LEU A 16 -39.87 29.26 58.91
CA LEU A 16 -39.86 29.33 57.44
C LEU A 16 -38.51 28.89 56.86
N LEU A 17 -37.40 29.23 57.53
CA LEU A 17 -36.07 28.74 57.17
C LEU A 17 -35.97 27.21 57.31
N SER A 18 -36.52 26.61 58.37
CA SER A 18 -36.47 25.16 58.57
C SER A 18 -37.33 24.36 57.58
N LEU A 19 -38.47 24.92 57.14
CA LEU A 19 -39.28 24.34 56.05
C LEU A 19 -38.54 24.39 54.71
N LEU A 20 -37.90 25.51 54.37
CA LEU A 20 -37.03 25.64 53.19
C LEU A 20 -35.82 24.69 53.24
N PHE A 21 -35.20 24.52 54.42
CA PHE A 21 -34.08 23.60 54.63
C PHE A 21 -34.48 22.12 54.48
N ASN A 22 -35.70 21.74 54.89
CA ASN A 22 -36.17 20.36 54.78
C ASN A 22 -36.53 19.94 53.34
N TYR A 23 -36.93 20.88 52.48
CA TYR A 23 -37.15 20.61 51.04
C TYR A 23 -35.87 20.73 50.20
N GLN A 24 -34.83 21.41 50.70
CA GLN A 24 -33.57 21.60 50.00
C GLN A 24 -32.88 20.26 49.66
N THR A 25 -32.89 19.30 50.59
CA THR A 25 -32.30 17.97 50.37
C THR A 25 -33.08 17.14 49.35
N LEU A 26 -34.42 17.27 49.34
CA LEU A 26 -35.28 16.62 48.35
C LEU A 26 -35.08 17.22 46.94
N ILE A 27 -35.04 18.55 46.85
CA ILE A 27 -34.80 19.27 45.59
C ILE A 27 -33.39 18.95 45.06
N ALA A 28 -32.38 18.91 45.93
CA ALA A 28 -31.02 18.50 45.55
C ALA A 28 -30.98 17.05 45.03
N GLY A 29 -31.73 16.13 45.64
CA GLY A 29 -31.86 14.75 45.18
C GLY A 29 -32.51 14.65 43.79
N ILE A 30 -33.61 15.39 43.56
CA ILE A 30 -34.28 15.44 42.24
C ILE A 30 -33.34 16.04 41.18
N LEU A 31 -32.64 17.13 41.50
CA LEU A 31 -31.67 17.74 40.60
C LEU A 31 -30.51 16.80 40.28
N ALA A 32 -30.03 16.01 41.23
CA ALA A 32 -28.98 15.01 40.99
C ALA A 32 -29.43 13.91 40.02
N VAL A 33 -30.67 13.41 40.15
CA VAL A 33 -31.23 12.42 39.21
C VAL A 33 -31.41 13.03 37.82
N LEU A 34 -31.92 14.26 37.73
CA LEU A 34 -32.06 14.97 36.45
C LEU A 34 -30.70 15.22 35.77
N ALA A 35 -29.69 15.60 36.54
CA ALA A 35 -28.32 15.76 36.06
C ALA A 35 -27.77 14.42 35.53
N ALA A 36 -27.93 13.32 36.27
CA ALA A 36 -27.50 12.00 35.83
C ALA A 36 -28.20 11.57 34.53
N ILE A 37 -29.52 11.79 34.40
CA ILE A 37 -30.27 11.51 33.17
C ILE A 37 -29.76 12.35 32.01
N TRP A 38 -29.48 13.63 32.23
CA TRP A 38 -28.94 14.52 31.20
C TRP A 38 -27.55 14.09 30.75
N THR A 39 -26.67 13.74 31.69
CA THR A 39 -25.34 13.20 31.40
C THR A 39 -25.43 11.91 30.60
N VAL A 40 -26.30 10.97 30.97
CA VAL A 40 -26.48 9.70 30.21
C VAL A 40 -26.99 9.97 28.79
N ARG A 41 -27.93 10.91 28.61
CA ARG A 41 -28.39 11.30 27.26
C ARG A 41 -27.30 11.95 26.44
N GLN A 42 -26.51 12.84 27.05
CA GLN A 42 -25.39 13.51 26.40
C GLN A 42 -24.30 12.50 25.99
N MET A 43 -23.98 11.53 26.86
CA MET A 43 -23.02 10.47 26.57
C MET A 43 -23.48 9.62 25.38
N ARG A 44 -24.74 9.15 25.37
CA ARG A 44 -25.28 8.36 24.25
C ARG A 44 -25.27 9.12 22.92
N ALA A 45 -25.58 10.41 22.93
CA ALA A 45 -25.50 11.24 21.73
C ALA A 45 -24.06 11.41 21.24
N SER A 46 -23.11 11.57 22.17
CA SER A 46 -21.67 11.67 21.88
C SER A 46 -21.10 10.35 21.35
N GLU A 47 -21.47 9.21 21.93
CA GLU A 47 -21.08 7.87 21.48
C GLU A 47 -21.55 7.63 20.04
N LYS A 48 -22.83 7.86 19.75
CA LYS A 48 -23.37 7.69 18.38
C LYS A 48 -22.66 8.60 17.36
N SER A 49 -22.29 9.81 17.76
CA SER A 49 -21.54 10.74 16.90
C SER A 49 -20.09 10.32 16.72
N ALA A 50 -19.47 9.72 17.74
CA ALA A 50 -18.13 9.15 17.65
C ALA A 50 -18.11 7.93 16.72
N ASP A 51 -19.08 7.04 16.84
CA ASP A 51 -19.24 5.86 15.96
C ASP A 51 -19.41 6.30 14.50
N ALA A 52 -20.31 7.26 14.23
CA ALA A 52 -20.51 7.78 12.88
C ALA A 52 -19.23 8.40 12.27
N ARG A 53 -18.42 9.10 13.08
CA ARG A 53 -17.12 9.63 12.62
C ARG A 53 -16.10 8.52 12.41
N HIS A 54 -16.12 7.48 13.25
CA HIS A 54 -15.25 6.33 13.10
C HIS A 54 -15.53 5.63 11.76
N ASP A 55 -16.79 5.35 11.46
CA ASP A 55 -17.21 4.73 10.20
C ASP A 55 -16.83 5.59 8.99
N GLN A 56 -17.03 6.91 9.08
CA GLN A 56 -16.60 7.85 8.04
C GLN A 56 -15.09 7.83 7.82
N LEU A 57 -14.30 7.80 8.88
CA LEU A 57 -12.84 7.73 8.81
C LEU A 57 -12.37 6.41 8.19
N VAL A 58 -12.96 5.28 8.60
CA VAL A 58 -12.67 3.96 8.03
C VAL A 58 -13.00 3.96 6.53
N GLY A 59 -14.17 4.48 6.12
CA GLY A 59 -14.54 4.58 4.71
C GLY A 59 -13.58 5.45 3.89
N LEU A 60 -13.11 6.58 4.44
CA LEU A 60 -12.11 7.43 3.78
C LEU A 60 -10.75 6.73 3.65
N MET A 61 -10.33 5.96 4.66
CA MET A 61 -9.10 5.16 4.61
C MET A 61 -9.18 4.10 3.52
N LEU A 62 -10.27 3.31 3.48
CA LEU A 62 -10.46 2.28 2.45
C LEU A 62 -10.45 2.87 1.03
N LYS A 63 -11.13 4.00 0.82
CA LYS A 63 -11.13 4.69 -0.48
C LYS A 63 -9.74 5.20 -0.87
N ARG A 64 -8.97 5.70 0.10
CA ARG A 64 -7.59 6.11 -0.14
C ARG A 64 -6.75 4.92 -0.59
N ASP A 65 -6.83 3.80 0.11
CA ASP A 65 -6.06 2.60 -0.20
C ASP A 65 -6.45 2.03 -1.57
N GLN A 66 -7.75 2.03 -1.89
CA GLN A 66 -8.25 1.67 -3.22
C GLN A 66 -7.62 2.54 -4.32
N LEU A 67 -7.57 3.87 -4.14
CA LEU A 67 -6.95 4.76 -5.12
C LEU A 67 -5.43 4.54 -5.24
N ILE A 68 -4.75 4.20 -4.15
CA ILE A 68 -3.31 3.86 -4.18
C ILE A 68 -3.11 2.59 -5.01
N VAL A 69 -3.86 1.52 -4.72
CA VAL A 69 -3.79 0.26 -5.47
C VAL A 69 -4.14 0.47 -6.94
N ASP A 70 -5.21 1.20 -7.26
CA ASP A 70 -5.65 1.40 -8.64
C ASP A 70 -4.62 2.20 -9.47
N ARG A 71 -4.01 3.25 -8.88
CA ARG A 71 -2.94 4.03 -9.53
C ARG A 71 -1.67 3.21 -9.75
N ALA A 72 -1.33 2.31 -8.82
CA ALA A 72 -0.17 1.45 -8.96
C ALA A 72 -0.42 0.32 -9.97
N ALA A 73 -1.58 -0.34 -9.88
CA ALA A 73 -1.92 -1.53 -10.64
C ALA A 73 -2.24 -1.23 -12.10
N ASN A 74 -3.10 -0.25 -12.40
CA ASN A 74 -3.58 -0.03 -13.78
C ASN A 74 -2.47 0.18 -14.82
N PRO A 75 -1.57 1.18 -14.67
CA PRO A 75 -0.53 1.42 -15.67
C PRO A 75 0.46 0.26 -15.74
N LEU A 76 0.66 -0.46 -14.63
CA LEU A 76 1.59 -1.59 -14.58
C LEU A 76 1.02 -2.82 -15.27
N LEU A 77 -0.23 -3.19 -14.97
CA LEU A 77 -0.93 -4.31 -15.59
C LEU A 77 -1.01 -4.14 -17.11
N GLU A 78 -1.37 -2.95 -17.59
CA GLU A 78 -1.39 -2.66 -19.02
C GLU A 78 -0.02 -2.89 -19.67
N ARG A 79 1.05 -2.33 -19.08
CA ARG A 79 2.42 -2.47 -19.59
C ARG A 79 2.94 -3.90 -19.52
N LEU A 80 2.68 -4.62 -18.43
CA LEU A 80 3.09 -6.01 -18.27
C LEU A 80 2.37 -6.91 -19.28
N ASN A 81 1.08 -6.68 -19.53
CA ASN A 81 0.33 -7.41 -20.57
C ASN A 81 0.87 -7.15 -21.99
N LEU A 82 1.40 -5.94 -22.26
CA LEU A 82 2.06 -5.64 -23.53
C LEU A 82 3.47 -6.26 -23.63
N THR A 83 4.16 -6.42 -22.50
CA THR A 83 5.54 -6.93 -22.43
C THR A 83 5.58 -8.46 -22.42
N LEU A 84 4.59 -9.12 -21.81
CA LEU A 84 4.54 -10.57 -21.63
C LEU A 84 4.61 -11.35 -22.97
N PRO A 85 3.91 -10.98 -24.05
CA PRO A 85 4.06 -11.66 -25.34
C PRO A 85 5.46 -11.54 -25.92
N LYS A 86 6.14 -10.40 -25.72
CA LYS A 86 7.54 -10.22 -26.15
C LYS A 86 8.46 -11.15 -25.37
N LEU A 87 8.29 -11.18 -24.05
CA LEU A 87 9.02 -12.07 -23.14
C LEU A 87 8.86 -13.56 -23.52
N LEU A 88 7.62 -13.99 -23.81
CA LEU A 88 7.33 -15.36 -24.26
C LEU A 88 8.00 -15.67 -25.59
N LYS A 89 7.87 -14.78 -26.59
CA LYS A 89 8.52 -14.93 -27.89
C LYS A 89 10.05 -15.02 -27.77
N THR A 90 10.64 -14.21 -26.89
CA THR A 90 12.09 -14.25 -26.65
C THR A 90 12.51 -15.55 -25.95
N LYS A 91 11.73 -16.04 -24.99
CA LYS A 91 11.94 -17.34 -24.36
C LYS A 91 11.87 -18.49 -25.36
N GLU A 92 10.86 -18.49 -26.23
CA GLU A 92 10.70 -19.47 -27.30
C GLU A 92 11.90 -19.45 -28.24
N GLY A 93 12.33 -18.27 -28.69
CA GLY A 93 13.51 -18.13 -29.55
C GLY A 93 14.81 -18.64 -28.91
N PHE A 94 15.03 -18.41 -27.61
CA PHE A 94 16.15 -19.00 -26.87
C PHE A 94 16.03 -20.53 -26.68
N SER A 95 14.82 -21.06 -26.67
CA SER A 95 14.57 -22.49 -26.48
C SER A 95 14.72 -23.26 -27.80
N GLU A 96 14.30 -22.67 -28.91
CA GLU A 96 14.37 -23.26 -30.25
C GLU A 96 15.73 -23.08 -30.92
N SER A 97 16.50 -22.06 -30.53
CA SER A 97 17.82 -21.84 -31.11
C SER A 97 18.81 -22.94 -30.73
N GLN A 98 19.44 -23.55 -31.74
CA GLN A 98 20.59 -24.43 -31.56
C GLN A 98 21.82 -23.67 -31.05
N ASP A 99 21.90 -22.37 -31.36
CA ASP A 99 22.98 -21.48 -30.94
C ASP A 99 22.39 -20.25 -30.19
N PRO A 100 22.37 -20.27 -28.85
CA PRO A 100 21.91 -19.14 -28.03
C PRO A 100 22.72 -17.86 -28.26
N THR A 101 23.99 -17.97 -28.63
CA THR A 101 24.88 -16.83 -28.88
C THR A 101 24.49 -16.11 -30.16
N ALA A 102 24.29 -16.84 -31.26
CA ALA A 102 23.80 -16.27 -32.50
C ALA A 102 22.41 -15.65 -32.34
N TYR A 103 21.53 -16.28 -31.56
CA TYR A 103 20.21 -15.73 -31.26
C TYR A 103 20.30 -14.41 -30.48
N LEU A 104 21.09 -14.38 -29.41
CA LEU A 104 21.34 -13.18 -28.61
C LEU A 104 21.85 -12.03 -29.50
N ARG A 105 22.87 -12.29 -30.32
CA ARG A 105 23.47 -11.30 -31.22
C ARG A 105 22.45 -10.71 -32.19
N SER A 106 21.57 -11.54 -32.74
CA SER A 106 20.55 -11.12 -33.71
C SER A 106 19.36 -10.40 -33.08
N ASN A 107 19.12 -10.59 -31.78
CA ASN A 107 17.96 -10.05 -31.06
C ASN A 107 18.33 -9.12 -29.91
N MET A 108 19.59 -8.66 -29.85
CA MET A 108 20.14 -7.94 -28.70
C MET A 108 19.30 -6.70 -28.34
N GLU A 109 18.83 -5.94 -29.32
CA GLU A 109 18.01 -4.74 -29.10
C GLU A 109 16.63 -5.09 -28.50
N ALA A 110 15.96 -6.12 -29.01
CA ALA A 110 14.67 -6.57 -28.49
C ALA A 110 14.79 -7.09 -27.06
N ILE A 111 15.88 -7.79 -26.75
CA ILE A 111 16.17 -8.30 -25.40
C ILE A 111 16.55 -7.13 -24.46
N ALA A 112 17.29 -6.15 -24.95
CA ALA A 112 17.62 -4.95 -24.18
C ALA A 112 16.36 -4.14 -23.84
N GLN A 113 15.39 -4.07 -24.76
CA GLN A 113 14.11 -3.44 -24.49
C GLN A 113 13.37 -4.11 -23.33
N ILE A 114 13.42 -5.45 -23.22
CA ILE A 114 12.86 -6.18 -22.07
C ILE A 114 13.54 -5.74 -20.76
N GLY A 115 14.88 -5.60 -20.78
CA GLY A 115 15.64 -5.10 -19.62
C GLY A 115 15.21 -3.69 -19.21
N VAL A 116 15.02 -2.77 -20.17
CA VAL A 116 14.53 -1.41 -19.91
C VAL A 116 13.09 -1.43 -19.39
N GLU A 117 12.21 -2.24 -19.99
CA GLU A 117 10.83 -2.39 -19.57
C GLU A 117 10.73 -3.00 -18.16
N SER A 118 11.71 -3.78 -17.72
CA SER A 118 11.76 -4.26 -16.32
C SER A 118 12.01 -3.14 -15.30
N GLN A 119 12.64 -2.03 -15.70
CA GLN A 119 12.78 -0.86 -14.84
C GLN A 119 11.45 -0.16 -14.58
N LEU A 120 10.39 -0.46 -15.34
CA LEU A 120 9.03 0.01 -15.08
C LEU A 120 8.49 -0.47 -13.73
N ILE A 121 9.10 -1.52 -13.17
CA ILE A 121 8.81 -2.01 -11.82
C ILE A 121 9.33 -1.04 -10.74
N SER A 122 10.21 -0.10 -11.09
CA SER A 122 10.64 0.99 -10.20
C SER A 122 9.68 2.19 -10.21
N ASN A 123 8.41 1.97 -10.59
CA ASN A 123 7.41 3.04 -10.62
C ASN A 123 7.17 3.58 -9.20
N PRO A 124 7.21 4.92 -8.98
CA PRO A 124 6.93 5.51 -7.67
C PRO A 124 5.58 5.10 -7.08
N PHE A 125 4.55 4.85 -7.91
CA PHE A 125 3.24 4.40 -7.42
C PHE A 125 3.29 3.00 -6.79
N LEU A 126 4.22 2.14 -7.20
CA LEU A 126 4.43 0.83 -6.56
C LEU A 126 5.03 0.98 -5.17
N ALA A 127 5.88 1.98 -4.94
CA ALA A 127 6.43 2.25 -3.62
C ALA A 127 5.32 2.66 -2.63
N ASP A 128 4.37 3.50 -3.08
CA ASP A 128 3.21 3.91 -2.28
C ASP A 128 2.26 2.74 -1.99
N ALA A 129 2.10 1.80 -2.93
CA ALA A 129 1.24 0.63 -2.77
C ALA A 129 1.91 -0.53 -2.01
N ARG A 130 3.24 -0.51 -1.85
CA ARG A 130 4.01 -1.58 -1.20
C ARG A 130 3.51 -1.98 0.20
N PRO A 131 3.05 -1.06 1.08
CA PRO A 131 2.48 -1.44 2.38
C PRO A 131 1.16 -2.21 2.29
N LEU A 132 0.46 -2.14 1.15
CA LEU A 132 -0.80 -2.84 0.89
C LEU A 132 -0.58 -4.20 0.22
N PHE A 133 0.65 -4.53 -0.16
CA PHE A 133 1.01 -5.80 -0.76
C PHE A 133 1.20 -6.87 0.31
N ASP A 134 0.81 -8.10 0.00
CA ASP A 134 1.18 -9.24 0.82
C ASP A 134 2.67 -9.57 0.63
N GLY A 135 3.21 -10.43 1.51
CA GLY A 135 4.63 -10.82 1.44
C GLY A 135 5.01 -11.52 0.13
N GLN A 136 4.07 -12.22 -0.51
CA GLN A 136 4.31 -12.96 -1.75
C GLN A 136 4.45 -12.00 -2.94
N LEU A 137 3.57 -11.01 -3.05
CA LEU A 137 3.59 -10.00 -4.10
C LEU A 137 4.84 -9.11 -4.01
N VAL A 138 5.28 -8.77 -2.79
CA VAL A 138 6.56 -8.07 -2.56
C VAL A 138 7.74 -8.91 -3.05
N HIS A 139 7.79 -10.19 -2.68
CA HIS A 139 8.87 -11.09 -3.12
C HIS A 139 8.91 -11.26 -4.65
N MET A 140 7.74 -11.40 -5.30
CA MET A 140 7.64 -11.48 -6.76
C MET A 140 8.13 -10.20 -7.42
N LEU A 141 7.72 -9.04 -6.90
CA LEU A 141 8.16 -7.74 -7.40
C LEU A 141 9.68 -7.61 -7.38
N GLU A 142 10.31 -7.99 -6.26
CA GLU A 142 11.75 -7.97 -6.09
C GLU A 142 12.45 -8.96 -7.01
N THR A 143 11.90 -10.17 -7.17
CA THR A 143 12.45 -11.20 -8.06
C THR A 143 12.44 -10.75 -9.52
N ILE A 144 11.29 -10.26 -10.01
CA ILE A 144 11.14 -9.80 -11.40
C ILE A 144 12.04 -8.59 -11.64
N SER A 145 12.07 -7.62 -10.70
CA SER A 145 12.95 -6.44 -10.79
C SER A 145 14.43 -6.83 -10.81
N GLY A 146 14.85 -7.74 -9.92
CA GLY A 146 16.23 -8.21 -9.85
C GLY A 146 16.68 -8.93 -11.12
N ARG A 147 15.86 -9.83 -11.65
CA ARG A 147 16.16 -10.54 -12.91
C ARG A 147 16.18 -9.59 -14.11
N GLY A 148 15.21 -8.70 -14.19
CA GLY A 148 15.14 -7.71 -15.25
C GLY A 148 16.36 -6.76 -15.26
N ALA A 149 16.77 -6.30 -14.07
CA ALA A 149 17.99 -5.52 -13.90
C ALA A 149 19.23 -6.31 -14.31
N SER A 150 19.33 -7.59 -13.93
CA SER A 150 20.44 -8.48 -14.33
C SER A 150 20.56 -8.60 -15.85
N ILE A 151 19.45 -8.80 -16.56
CA ILE A 151 19.43 -8.82 -18.04
C ILE A 151 19.92 -7.48 -18.59
N GLY A 152 19.41 -6.37 -18.06
CA GLY A 152 19.82 -5.03 -18.47
C GLY A 152 21.32 -4.79 -18.30
N PHE A 153 21.90 -5.17 -17.16
CA PHE A 153 23.32 -5.02 -16.87
C PHE A 153 24.20 -5.89 -17.79
N GLN A 154 23.84 -7.16 -17.97
CA GLN A 154 24.59 -8.08 -18.85
C GLN A 154 24.65 -7.58 -20.30
N LEU A 155 23.52 -7.10 -20.81
CA LEU A 155 23.45 -6.55 -22.17
C LEU A 155 24.18 -5.22 -22.29
N TYR A 156 24.14 -4.37 -21.26
CA TYR A 156 24.89 -3.13 -21.23
C TYR A 156 26.41 -3.39 -21.28
N ASP A 157 26.89 -4.31 -20.44
CA ASP A 157 28.32 -4.66 -20.38
C ASP A 157 28.78 -5.29 -21.71
N LEU A 158 27.99 -6.20 -22.27
CA LEU A 158 28.29 -6.81 -23.57
C LEU A 158 28.33 -5.77 -24.69
N ARG A 159 27.35 -4.86 -24.73
CA ARG A 159 27.30 -3.77 -25.72
C ARG A 159 28.52 -2.85 -25.60
N LYS A 160 28.88 -2.46 -24.38
CA LYS A 160 30.05 -1.62 -24.13
C LYS A 160 31.34 -2.32 -24.55
N LEU A 161 31.45 -3.63 -24.33
CA LEU A 161 32.58 -4.43 -24.80
C LEU A 161 32.63 -4.44 -26.34
N ALA A 162 31.48 -4.58 -27.00
CA ALA A 162 31.37 -4.50 -28.45
C ALA A 162 31.81 -3.16 -29.04
N GLU A 163 31.34 -2.06 -28.46
CA GLU A 163 31.72 -0.70 -28.88
C GLU A 163 33.24 -0.45 -28.73
N ASN A 164 33.84 -0.95 -27.65
CA ASN A 164 35.29 -0.86 -27.42
C ASN A 164 36.10 -1.71 -28.42
N ALA A 165 35.65 -2.93 -28.69
CA ALA A 165 36.30 -3.82 -29.64
C ALA A 165 36.25 -3.24 -31.06
N GLU A 166 35.09 -2.73 -31.49
CA GLU A 166 34.91 -2.08 -32.79
C GLU A 166 35.83 -0.85 -32.93
N SER A 167 35.89 -0.01 -31.90
CA SER A 167 36.78 1.16 -31.87
C SER A 167 38.26 0.79 -31.97
N ALA A 168 38.64 -0.40 -31.48
CA ALA A 168 39.99 -0.94 -31.55
C ALA A 168 40.26 -1.73 -32.85
N GLY A 169 39.28 -1.88 -33.74
CA GLY A 169 39.37 -2.77 -34.90
C GLY A 169 39.50 -4.25 -34.53
N GLN A 170 39.06 -4.63 -33.33
CA GLN A 170 39.08 -5.98 -32.79
C GLN A 170 37.67 -6.57 -32.79
N GLN A 171 37.59 -7.90 -32.83
CA GLN A 171 36.33 -8.61 -32.61
C GLN A 171 36.13 -8.84 -31.12
N VAL A 172 34.87 -8.77 -30.68
CA VAL A 172 34.47 -9.19 -29.33
C VAL A 172 34.78 -10.67 -29.16
N PRO A 173 35.40 -11.08 -28.05
CA PRO A 173 35.63 -12.50 -27.79
C PRO A 173 34.32 -13.28 -27.76
N ASP A 174 34.23 -14.40 -28.50
CA ASP A 174 33.02 -15.24 -28.52
C ASP A 174 32.62 -15.71 -27.12
N VAL A 175 33.60 -15.96 -26.25
CA VAL A 175 33.39 -16.33 -24.83
C VAL A 175 32.54 -15.30 -24.08
N ALA A 176 32.68 -14.00 -24.39
CA ALA A 176 31.88 -12.96 -23.75
C ALA A 176 30.40 -13.03 -24.17
N TYR A 177 30.14 -13.33 -25.45
CA TYR A 177 28.78 -13.56 -25.93
C TYR A 177 28.17 -14.83 -25.36
N GLU A 178 28.94 -15.93 -25.30
CA GLU A 178 28.47 -17.20 -24.73
C GLU A 178 28.06 -17.05 -23.26
N GLN A 179 28.91 -16.41 -22.44
CA GLN A 179 28.61 -16.17 -21.04
C GLN A 179 27.34 -15.31 -20.88
N CYS A 180 27.26 -14.20 -21.63
CA CYS A 180 26.07 -13.34 -21.59
C CYS A 180 24.81 -14.10 -22.06
N ALA A 181 24.92 -14.94 -23.09
CA ALA A 181 23.79 -15.71 -23.61
C ALA A 181 23.29 -16.74 -22.60
N ILE A 182 24.19 -17.41 -21.86
CA ILE A 182 23.82 -18.35 -20.80
C ILE A 182 23.04 -17.64 -19.69
N GLU A 183 23.55 -16.50 -19.22
CA GLU A 183 22.95 -15.76 -18.11
C GLU A 183 21.59 -15.15 -18.50
N VAL A 184 21.53 -14.48 -19.65
CA VAL A 184 20.30 -13.88 -20.18
C VAL A 184 19.25 -14.96 -20.43
N ARG A 185 19.63 -16.10 -21.01
CA ARG A 185 18.73 -17.24 -21.23
C ARG A 185 18.18 -17.78 -19.92
N SER A 186 19.03 -17.93 -18.90
CA SER A 186 18.61 -18.39 -17.58
C SER A 186 17.55 -17.45 -16.97
N ALA A 187 17.79 -16.14 -17.03
CA ALA A 187 16.84 -15.15 -16.53
C ALA A 187 15.50 -15.19 -17.31
N ILE A 188 15.56 -15.24 -18.65
CA ILE A 188 14.38 -15.22 -19.53
C ILE A 188 13.54 -16.50 -19.42
N ASN A 189 14.12 -17.63 -19.07
CA ASN A 189 13.36 -18.88 -18.94
C ASN A 189 12.30 -18.83 -17.82
N HIS A 190 12.59 -18.11 -16.74
CA HIS A 190 11.73 -18.00 -15.55
C HIS A 190 10.88 -16.74 -15.53
N LEU A 191 11.38 -15.64 -16.11
CA LEU A 191 10.74 -14.33 -16.03
C LEU A 191 9.27 -14.29 -16.53
N PRO A 192 8.86 -14.96 -17.63
CA PRO A 192 7.48 -14.91 -18.10
C PRO A 192 6.47 -15.53 -17.12
N SER A 193 6.81 -16.66 -16.48
CA SER A 193 5.92 -17.29 -15.50
C SER A 193 5.81 -16.44 -14.22
N GLU A 194 6.92 -15.87 -13.77
CA GLU A 194 6.93 -14.97 -12.61
C GLU A 194 6.10 -13.71 -12.87
N VAL A 195 6.25 -13.10 -14.06
CA VAL A 195 5.45 -11.95 -14.49
C VAL A 195 3.96 -12.30 -14.59
N MET A 196 3.62 -13.46 -15.14
CA MET A 196 2.23 -13.90 -15.25
C MET A 196 1.56 -14.08 -13.88
N GLU A 197 2.24 -14.75 -12.95
CA GLU A 197 1.75 -14.93 -11.57
C GLU A 197 1.61 -13.58 -10.85
N PHE A 198 2.56 -12.66 -11.07
CA PHE A 198 2.49 -11.31 -10.53
C PHE A 198 1.30 -10.51 -11.09
N ILE A 199 1.04 -10.58 -12.40
CA ILE A 199 -0.12 -9.95 -13.04
C ILE A 199 -1.42 -10.47 -12.42
N GLU A 200 -1.54 -11.79 -12.26
CA GLU A 200 -2.73 -12.42 -11.69
C GLU A 200 -3.00 -11.94 -10.26
N ARG A 201 -1.98 -11.97 -9.40
CA ARG A 201 -2.10 -11.53 -8.01
C ARG A 201 -2.35 -10.04 -7.87
N LEU A 202 -1.69 -9.21 -8.67
CA LEU A 202 -1.93 -7.78 -8.67
C LEU A 202 -3.35 -7.44 -9.15
N SER A 203 -3.87 -8.19 -10.13
CA SER A 203 -5.25 -8.08 -10.57
C SER A 203 -6.24 -8.49 -9.47
N LEU A 204 -5.95 -9.59 -8.74
CA LEU A 204 -6.75 -10.03 -7.61
C LEU A 204 -6.79 -8.95 -6.51
N LEU A 205 -5.63 -8.44 -6.09
CA LEU A 205 -5.53 -7.36 -5.11
C LEU A 205 -6.37 -6.15 -5.53
N ARG A 206 -6.28 -5.72 -6.79
CA ARG A 206 -7.09 -4.62 -7.31
C ARG A 206 -8.58 -4.90 -7.21
N SER A 207 -9.01 -6.12 -7.54
CA SER A 207 -10.43 -6.50 -7.47
C SER A 207 -10.95 -6.53 -6.03
N GLU A 208 -10.14 -6.96 -5.06
CA GLU A 208 -10.48 -6.95 -3.63
C GLU A 208 -10.71 -5.54 -3.09
N TYR A 209 -9.91 -4.57 -3.54
CA TYR A 209 -10.09 -3.17 -3.16
C TYR A 209 -11.20 -2.46 -3.96
N SER A 210 -11.59 -2.99 -5.12
CA SER A 210 -12.68 -2.43 -5.93
C SER A 210 -14.06 -2.92 -5.49
N ALA A 211 -14.13 -4.06 -4.80
CA ALA A 211 -15.38 -4.65 -4.32
C ALA A 211 -15.84 -4.12 -2.93
N LYS A 212 -14.99 -3.36 -2.23
CA LYS A 212 -15.26 -2.76 -0.92
C LYS A 212 -15.76 -1.32 -1.08
#